data_AF-A0A7G9FVL9-F1
#
_entry.id   AF-A0A7G9FVL9-F1
#
_cell.length_a   1.000
_cell.length_b   1.000
_cell.length_c   1.000
_cell.angle_alpha   90.00
_cell.angle_beta   90.00
_cell.angle_gamma   90.00
#
_symmetry.space_group_name_H-M   'P 1'
#
loop_
_entity.id
_entity.type
_entity.pdbx_description
1 polymer ?
#
loop_
_entity_poly.entity_id
_entity_poly.type
_entity_poly.pdbx_seq_one_letter_code
_entity_poly.pdbx_strand_id
1 'polypeptide(L)'
;MHKYMRAIGFSEYTDRKKLKELLTDVIMNSDHRAYTMNQEGILLGEFSKNHTHTKGTAESGTFGVAVCGEFDDNDKFIYEYYFPYLTGSGITSYEDVSVERHADKDSYAGICDDIKVGISLIFYLRNRIPYIKAQSTGKLPIRGTTLTLSGLSLKGSILLPIKKDEEQVLRVKKDSANRNKLLAAARQGDEDAIETLTLEDMDMYTTISRKIQKNDIFSLVDTYFMPYGVECDQYSVLGEITEFRLVTNDITGEKVYILTILCNELTFDVCINEKDLYGEPQVGRRFKGSIWLQGYINFPEE
;
A
#
# COMPACT_ATOMS: atom_id res chain seq x y z
N MET A 1 18.62 -9.71 -1.69
CA MET A 1 17.54 -9.74 -0.69
C MET A 1 16.54 -8.66 -1.07
N HIS A 2 15.24 -8.89 -0.93
CA HIS A 2 14.24 -7.85 -1.24
C HIS A 2 14.46 -6.63 -0.33
N LYS A 3 14.57 -5.43 -0.92
CA LYS A 3 14.99 -4.19 -0.22
C LYS A 3 14.10 -3.88 0.98
N TYR A 4 12.79 -4.10 0.83
CA TYR A 4 11.77 -3.80 1.84
C TYR A 4 11.68 -4.82 3.00
N MET A 5 12.49 -5.88 3.01
CA MET A 5 12.56 -6.80 4.17
C MET A 5 12.96 -6.08 5.47
N ARG A 6 13.79 -5.04 5.34
CA ARG A 6 14.17 -4.17 6.45
C ARG A 6 12.96 -3.52 7.12
N ALA A 7 11.94 -3.12 6.35
CA ALA A 7 10.75 -2.43 6.85
C ALA A 7 9.92 -3.27 7.83
N ILE A 8 9.98 -4.60 7.69
CA ILE A 8 9.26 -5.57 8.53
C ILE A 8 10.18 -6.24 9.58
N GLY A 9 11.33 -5.62 9.89
CA GLY A 9 12.20 -6.08 10.98
C GLY A 9 13.30 -7.07 10.58
N PHE A 10 13.60 -7.27 9.29
CA PHE A 10 14.73 -8.09 8.84
C PHE A 10 15.95 -7.23 8.46
N SER A 11 16.27 -6.20 9.25
CA SER A 11 17.31 -5.21 8.91
C SER A 11 18.72 -5.79 8.87
N GLU A 12 18.99 -6.79 9.72
CA GLU A 12 20.29 -7.45 9.88
C GLU A 12 20.37 -8.81 9.14
N TYR A 13 19.32 -9.17 8.40
CA TYR A 13 19.20 -10.46 7.71
C TYR A 13 19.95 -10.47 6.36
N THR A 14 21.26 -10.22 6.39
CA THR A 14 22.11 -10.08 5.19
C THR A 14 22.69 -11.40 4.67
N ASP A 15 22.63 -12.46 5.47
CA ASP A 15 23.15 -13.79 5.13
C ASP A 15 22.19 -14.57 4.22
N ARG A 16 22.70 -15.03 3.07
CA ARG A 16 21.96 -15.89 2.12
C ARG A 16 21.48 -17.19 2.76
N LYS A 17 22.24 -17.76 3.69
CA LYS A 17 21.86 -19.02 4.36
C LYS A 17 20.64 -18.82 5.24
N LYS A 18 20.66 -17.79 6.10
CA LYS A 18 19.52 -17.40 6.94
C LYS A 18 18.29 -17.06 6.11
N LEU A 19 18.47 -16.37 4.98
CA LEU A 19 17.37 -16.12 4.05
C LEU A 19 16.78 -17.42 3.50
N LYS A 20 17.62 -18.38 3.08
CA LYS A 20 17.13 -19.67 2.58
C LYS A 20 16.38 -20.45 3.65
N GLU A 21 16.86 -20.43 4.89
CA GLU A 21 16.16 -21.02 6.04
C GLU A 21 14.80 -20.36 6.28
N LEU A 22 14.73 -19.03 6.25
CA LEU A 22 13.48 -18.27 6.35
C LEU A 22 12.49 -18.67 5.24
N LEU A 23 12.92 -18.65 3.98
CA LEU A 23 12.04 -19.00 2.85
C LEU A 23 11.57 -20.45 2.92
N THR A 24 12.44 -21.37 3.37
CA THR A 24 12.07 -22.78 3.56
C THR A 24 11.03 -22.91 4.66
N ASP A 25 11.19 -22.19 5.77
CA ASP A 25 10.21 -22.15 6.86
C ASP A 25 8.87 -21.56 6.40
N VAL A 26 8.87 -20.50 5.58
CA VAL A 26 7.65 -19.94 4.99
C VAL A 26 6.94 -20.98 4.12
N ILE A 27 7.66 -21.75 3.30
CA ILE A 27 7.04 -22.78 2.45
C ILE A 27 6.48 -23.94 3.29
N MET A 28 7.24 -24.42 4.28
CA MET A 28 6.86 -25.60 5.06
C MET A 28 5.79 -25.32 6.12
N ASN A 29 5.86 -24.15 6.75
CA ASN A 29 5.06 -23.75 7.90
C ASN A 29 4.26 -22.45 7.63
N SER A 30 3.76 -22.28 6.40
CA SER A 30 2.93 -21.10 6.05
C SER A 30 1.61 -21.06 6.81
N ASP A 31 1.16 -19.84 7.08
CA ASP A 31 -0.18 -19.58 7.64
C ASP A 31 -1.24 -19.61 6.54
N HIS A 32 -0.87 -19.21 5.32
CA HIS A 32 -1.76 -19.20 4.16
C HIS A 32 -1.07 -19.81 2.94
N ARG A 33 -1.86 -20.55 2.15
CA ARG A 33 -1.44 -21.25 0.93
C ARG A 33 -2.49 -21.03 -0.15
N ALA A 34 -2.04 -20.61 -1.32
CA ALA A 34 -2.92 -20.41 -2.47
C ALA A 34 -2.31 -21.09 -3.70
N TYR A 35 -3.17 -21.74 -4.48
CA TYR A 35 -2.80 -22.47 -5.69
C TYR A 35 -3.76 -22.11 -6.83
N THR A 36 -3.23 -21.99 -8.04
CA THR A 36 -4.04 -21.86 -9.25
C THR A 36 -3.26 -22.37 -10.46
N MET A 37 -3.98 -22.78 -11.49
CA MET A 37 -3.37 -23.05 -12.79
C MET A 37 -3.39 -21.77 -13.62
N ASN A 38 -2.28 -21.45 -14.28
CA ASN A 38 -2.24 -20.34 -15.23
C ASN A 38 -2.83 -20.75 -16.59
N GLN A 39 -2.89 -19.81 -17.55
CA GLN A 39 -3.43 -20.09 -18.90
C GLN A 39 -2.60 -21.11 -19.69
N GLU A 40 -1.33 -21.29 -19.34
CA GLU A 40 -0.39 -22.23 -19.97
C GLU A 40 -0.46 -23.63 -19.35
N GLY A 41 -1.31 -23.84 -18.34
CA GLY A 41 -1.46 -25.12 -17.65
C GLY A 41 -0.46 -25.36 -16.52
N ILE A 42 0.37 -24.36 -16.17
CA ILE A 42 1.36 -24.45 -15.11
C ILE A 42 0.68 -24.21 -13.75
N LEU A 43 0.98 -25.07 -12.78
CA LEU A 43 0.47 -24.94 -11.41
C LEU A 43 1.31 -23.93 -10.62
N LEU A 44 0.71 -22.79 -10.29
CA LEU A 44 1.31 -21.73 -9.49
C LEU A 44 0.99 -21.91 -8.01
N GLY A 45 1.96 -21.59 -7.16
CA GLY A 45 1.83 -21.60 -5.71
C GLY A 45 2.26 -20.28 -5.08
N GLU A 46 1.56 -19.90 -4.01
CA GLU A 46 1.94 -18.82 -3.12
C GLU A 46 1.80 -19.28 -1.66
N PHE A 47 2.88 -19.10 -0.89
CA PHE A 47 2.97 -19.46 0.51
C PHE A 47 3.30 -18.20 1.30
N SER A 48 2.45 -17.82 2.26
CA SER A 48 2.68 -16.65 3.10
C SER A 48 2.67 -17.01 4.57
N LYS A 49 3.59 -16.38 5.32
CA LYS A 49 3.73 -16.56 6.75
C LYS A 49 3.90 -15.21 7.44
N ASN A 50 3.11 -15.00 8.48
CA ASN A 50 3.19 -13.84 9.34
C ASN A 50 4.39 -13.98 10.28
N HIS A 51 5.08 -12.87 10.50
CA HIS A 51 6.22 -12.77 11.42
C HIS A 51 6.00 -11.70 12.49
N THR A 52 4.74 -11.37 12.75
CA THR A 52 4.35 -10.36 13.73
C THR A 52 4.01 -11.04 15.05
N HIS A 53 4.70 -10.64 16.12
CA HIS A 53 4.41 -11.10 17.47
C HIS A 53 3.05 -10.56 17.92
N THR A 54 2.00 -11.34 17.73
CA THR A 54 0.64 -10.95 18.09
C THR A 54 0.31 -11.36 19.53
N LYS A 55 0.12 -10.37 20.40
CA LYS A 55 -0.69 -10.54 21.62
C LYS A 55 -2.14 -10.14 21.29
N GLY A 56 -2.85 -10.95 20.50
CA GLY A 56 -4.26 -10.73 20.16
C GLY A 56 -4.64 -11.06 18.71
N THR A 57 -5.95 -11.23 18.48
CA THR A 57 -6.61 -11.75 17.26
C THR A 57 -6.83 -10.71 16.16
N ALA A 58 -5.98 -9.70 16.01
CA ALA A 58 -6.17 -8.71 14.95
C ALA A 58 -5.63 -9.26 13.62
N GLU A 59 -6.53 -9.50 12.65
CA GLU A 59 -6.16 -9.94 11.29
C GLU A 59 -5.46 -8.83 10.49
N SER A 60 -5.70 -7.56 10.81
CA SER A 60 -5.08 -6.40 10.17
C SER A 60 -3.78 -5.98 10.86
N GLY A 61 -2.88 -5.36 10.10
CA GLY A 61 -1.47 -5.02 10.40
C GLY A 61 -0.68 -6.12 11.08
N THR A 62 -0.78 -7.28 10.45
CA THR A 62 0.26 -8.29 10.46
C THR A 62 1.19 -8.02 9.28
N PHE A 63 2.48 -8.22 9.45
CA PHE A 63 3.46 -8.28 8.38
C PHE A 63 4.08 -9.68 8.30
N GLY A 64 4.57 -10.03 7.12
CA GLY A 64 5.11 -11.34 6.84
C GLY A 64 5.89 -11.40 5.54
N VAL A 65 6.22 -12.62 5.14
CA VAL A 65 6.90 -12.91 3.88
C VAL A 65 6.03 -13.85 3.06
N ALA A 66 5.86 -13.51 1.79
CA ALA A 66 5.22 -14.36 0.79
C ALA A 66 6.28 -14.92 -0.16
N VAL A 67 6.16 -16.20 -0.48
CA VAL A 67 7.04 -16.95 -1.38
C VAL A 67 6.21 -17.46 -2.54
N CYS A 68 6.64 -17.12 -3.75
CA CYS A 68 5.96 -17.39 -5.00
C CYS A 68 6.80 -18.33 -5.87
N GLY A 69 6.11 -19.18 -6.61
CA GLY A 69 6.73 -20.06 -7.57
C GLY A 69 5.73 -20.96 -8.28
N GLU A 70 6.26 -21.97 -8.95
CA GLU A 70 5.53 -22.95 -9.74
C GLU A 70 5.84 -24.37 -9.27
N PHE A 71 4.99 -25.33 -9.65
CA PHE A 71 5.25 -26.74 -9.46
C PHE A 71 5.74 -27.36 -10.76
N ASP A 72 6.82 -28.14 -10.67
CA ASP A 72 7.31 -28.94 -11.80
C ASP A 72 6.42 -30.18 -12.03
N ASP A 73 6.71 -30.91 -13.12
CA ASP A 73 6.01 -32.15 -13.48
C ASP A 73 6.11 -33.27 -12.42
N ASN A 74 6.97 -33.13 -11.41
CA ASN A 74 7.14 -34.07 -10.30
C ASN A 74 6.52 -33.56 -8.99
N ASP A 75 5.60 -32.58 -9.06
CA ASP A 75 4.97 -31.92 -7.92
C ASP A 75 5.98 -31.26 -6.94
N LYS A 76 7.17 -30.89 -7.42
CA LYS A 76 8.15 -30.14 -6.62
C LYS A 76 7.95 -28.66 -6.82
N PHE A 77 7.80 -27.95 -5.71
CA PHE A 77 7.72 -26.50 -5.71
C PHE A 77 9.08 -25.88 -6.06
N ILE A 78 9.13 -25.17 -7.19
CA ILE A 78 10.25 -24.36 -7.64
C ILE A 78 10.00 -22.91 -7.21
N TYR A 79 10.81 -22.46 -6.25
CA TYR A 79 10.82 -21.07 -5.82
C TYR A 79 11.33 -20.14 -6.92
N GLU A 80 10.57 -19.09 -7.23
CA GLU A 80 10.95 -18.04 -8.18
C GLU A 80 11.35 -16.74 -7.48
N TYR A 81 10.46 -16.21 -6.64
CA TYR A 81 10.66 -14.94 -5.96
C TYR A 81 9.91 -14.88 -4.62
N TYR A 82 10.27 -13.90 -3.78
CA TYR A 82 9.58 -13.62 -2.53
C TYR A 82 9.46 -12.11 -2.33
N PHE A 83 8.52 -11.71 -1.49
CA PHE A 83 8.35 -10.32 -1.09
C PHE A 83 7.85 -10.21 0.35
N PRO A 84 8.25 -9.16 1.09
CA PRO A 84 7.62 -8.79 2.35
C PRO A 84 6.24 -8.19 2.08
N TYR A 85 5.29 -8.40 2.98
CA TYR A 85 3.97 -7.77 2.91
C TYR A 85 3.55 -7.18 4.24
N LEU A 86 2.63 -6.21 4.16
CA LEU A 86 1.81 -5.73 5.26
C LEU A 86 0.34 -6.04 4.95
N THR A 87 -0.41 -6.49 5.95
CA THR A 87 -1.87 -6.59 5.89
C THR A 87 -2.47 -5.26 6.28
N GLY A 88 -2.92 -4.47 5.31
CA GLY A 88 -3.61 -3.20 5.60
C GLY A 88 -4.93 -3.41 6.35
N SER A 89 -5.40 -2.36 7.02
CA SER A 89 -6.70 -2.30 7.65
C SER A 89 -7.73 -1.53 6.81
N GLY A 90 -8.98 -1.98 6.87
CA GLY A 90 -10.11 -1.31 6.22
C GLY A 90 -10.10 -1.34 4.69
N ILE A 91 -11.03 -0.59 4.11
CA ILE A 91 -11.12 -0.37 2.66
C ILE A 91 -10.55 1.01 2.37
N THR A 92 -9.51 1.06 1.54
CA THR A 92 -8.89 2.32 1.13
C THR A 92 -9.62 2.94 -0.05
N SER A 93 -10.05 2.13 -1.01
CA SER A 93 -10.77 2.59 -2.20
C SER A 93 -11.86 1.62 -2.65
N TYR A 94 -12.89 2.19 -3.28
CA TYR A 94 -14.01 1.46 -3.92
C TYR A 94 -13.96 1.62 -5.45
N GLU A 95 -12.87 2.21 -5.98
CA GLU A 95 -12.70 2.37 -7.41
C GLU A 95 -12.35 1.04 -8.09
N ASP A 96 -12.64 0.99 -9.39
CA ASP A 96 -12.29 -0.15 -10.22
C ASP A 96 -10.76 -0.27 -10.33
N VAL A 97 -10.27 -1.50 -10.21
CA VAL A 97 -8.84 -1.83 -10.30
C VAL A 97 -8.61 -2.59 -11.60
N SER A 98 -7.72 -2.09 -12.44
CA SER A 98 -7.15 -2.87 -13.53
C SER A 98 -5.85 -3.53 -13.06
N VAL A 99 -5.51 -4.69 -13.61
CA VAL A 99 -4.32 -5.43 -13.20
C VAL A 99 -3.51 -5.82 -14.43
N GLU A 100 -2.24 -5.45 -14.43
CA GLU A 100 -1.28 -5.73 -15.49
C GLU A 100 -0.16 -6.65 -14.98
N ARG A 101 0.34 -7.52 -15.85
CA ARG A 101 1.50 -8.37 -15.56
C ARG A 101 2.78 -7.61 -15.90
N HIS A 102 3.76 -7.61 -15.00
CA HIS A 102 5.07 -7.05 -15.33
C HIS A 102 5.75 -7.87 -16.43
N ALA A 103 6.44 -7.21 -17.37
CA ALA A 103 7.07 -7.89 -18.49
C ALA A 103 8.23 -8.83 -18.07
N ASP A 104 8.96 -8.47 -17.02
CA ASP A 104 10.22 -9.12 -16.62
C ASP A 104 10.08 -10.08 -15.42
N LYS A 105 8.94 -10.08 -14.74
CA LYS A 105 8.68 -10.91 -13.55
C LYS A 105 7.24 -11.39 -13.59
N ASP A 106 6.99 -12.60 -13.08
CA ASP A 106 5.63 -13.13 -12.93
C ASP A 106 4.87 -12.48 -11.75
N SER A 107 5.09 -11.18 -11.55
CA SER A 107 4.41 -10.32 -10.58
C SER A 107 3.40 -9.41 -11.28
N TYR A 108 2.39 -8.99 -10.53
CA TYR A 108 1.27 -8.23 -11.04
C TYR A 108 1.23 -6.85 -10.38
N ALA A 109 0.93 -5.83 -11.16
CA ALA A 109 0.64 -4.48 -10.69
C ALA A 109 -0.86 -4.21 -10.81
N GLY A 110 -1.45 -3.67 -9.76
CA GLY A 110 -2.78 -3.08 -9.83
C GLY A 110 -2.69 -1.59 -10.14
N ILE A 111 -3.59 -1.11 -10.98
CA ILE A 111 -3.75 0.30 -11.33
C ILE A 111 -5.16 0.69 -10.87
N CYS A 112 -5.24 1.75 -10.07
CA CYS A 112 -6.47 2.27 -9.50
C CYS A 112 -6.53 3.78 -9.75
N ASP A 113 -7.53 4.23 -10.50
CA ASP A 113 -7.76 5.65 -10.74
C ASP A 113 -8.56 6.25 -9.58
N ASP A 114 -7.89 6.52 -8.46
CA ASP A 114 -8.54 7.12 -7.29
C ASP A 114 -8.57 8.65 -7.38
N ILE A 115 -9.77 9.18 -7.61
CA ILE A 115 -10.00 10.62 -7.79
C ILE A 115 -9.72 11.42 -6.50
N LYS A 116 -9.67 10.78 -5.32
CA LYS A 116 -9.30 11.45 -4.07
C LYS A 116 -7.85 11.94 -4.09
N VAL A 117 -6.97 11.20 -4.77
CA VAL A 117 -5.56 11.58 -4.91
C VAL A 117 -5.32 12.41 -6.17
N GLY A 118 -6.20 12.31 -7.17
CA GLY A 118 -6.08 13.02 -8.44
C GLY A 118 -4.98 12.46 -9.36
N ILE A 119 -4.50 11.24 -9.08
CA ILE A 119 -3.54 10.50 -9.91
C ILE A 119 -3.90 9.01 -9.96
N SER A 120 -3.51 8.34 -11.04
CA SER A 120 -3.57 6.87 -11.14
C SER A 120 -2.55 6.25 -10.17
N LEU A 121 -3.04 5.45 -9.23
CA LEU A 121 -2.23 4.73 -8.27
C LEU A 121 -1.84 3.38 -8.85
N ILE A 122 -0.54 3.11 -8.90
CA ILE A 122 0.04 1.83 -9.32
C ILE A 122 0.59 1.17 -8.06
N PHE A 123 0.22 -0.08 -7.79
CA PHE A 123 0.65 -0.79 -6.59
C PHE A 123 1.01 -2.23 -6.89
N TYR A 124 1.85 -2.81 -6.04
CA TYR A 124 2.16 -4.22 -6.11
C TYR A 124 0.97 -5.06 -5.64
N LEU A 125 0.45 -5.95 -6.49
CA LEU A 125 -0.69 -6.80 -6.15
C LEU A 125 -0.25 -7.93 -5.21
N ARG A 126 -0.82 -7.97 -4.00
CA ARG A 126 -0.50 -9.01 -3.01
C ARG A 126 -1.16 -10.35 -3.33
N ASN A 127 -2.46 -10.35 -3.62
CA ASN A 127 -3.25 -11.57 -3.85
C ASN A 127 -3.41 -11.90 -5.33
N ARG A 128 -2.30 -12.22 -6.01
CA ARG A 128 -2.32 -12.57 -7.44
C ARG A 128 -3.08 -13.87 -7.73
N ILE A 129 -3.06 -14.84 -6.81
CA ILE A 129 -3.64 -16.17 -7.06
C ILE A 129 -5.16 -16.11 -7.28
N PRO A 130 -5.96 -15.45 -6.43
CA PRO A 130 -7.39 -15.21 -6.72
C PRO A 130 -7.63 -14.50 -8.06
N TYR A 131 -6.79 -13.51 -8.41
CA TYR A 131 -6.91 -12.80 -9.68
C TYR A 131 -6.66 -13.70 -10.90
N ILE A 132 -5.57 -14.48 -10.89
CA ILE A 132 -5.24 -15.42 -11.98
C ILE A 132 -6.33 -16.51 -12.10
N LYS A 133 -6.88 -16.96 -10.98
CA LYS A 133 -8.01 -17.88 -10.97
C LYS A 133 -9.25 -17.27 -11.62
N ALA A 134 -9.58 -16.01 -11.30
CA ALA A 134 -10.69 -15.30 -11.95
C ALA A 134 -10.44 -15.10 -13.45
N GLN A 135 -9.20 -14.79 -13.84
CA GLN A 135 -8.81 -14.61 -15.24
C GLN A 135 -8.93 -15.92 -16.03
N SER A 136 -8.38 -17.01 -15.52
CA SER A 136 -8.42 -18.34 -16.17
C SER A 136 -9.83 -18.91 -16.27
N THR A 137 -10.73 -18.55 -15.34
CA THR A 137 -12.14 -18.97 -15.35
C THR A 137 -13.06 -18.01 -16.09
N GLY A 138 -12.53 -16.94 -16.72
CA GLY A 138 -13.32 -15.97 -17.50
C GLY A 138 -14.27 -15.12 -16.66
N LYS A 139 -14.00 -14.95 -15.36
CA LYS A 139 -14.82 -14.17 -14.41
C LYS A 139 -14.48 -12.68 -14.34
N LEU A 140 -13.49 -12.20 -15.12
CA LEU A 140 -13.13 -10.79 -15.18
C LEU A 140 -13.99 -10.02 -16.21
N PRO A 141 -14.34 -8.75 -15.96
CA PRO A 141 -14.08 -7.97 -14.74
C PRO A 141 -15.04 -8.35 -13.60
N ILE A 142 -14.52 -8.43 -12.36
CA ILE A 142 -15.34 -8.68 -11.18
C ILE A 142 -15.90 -7.34 -10.69
N ARG A 143 -17.23 -7.21 -10.67
CA ARG A 143 -17.90 -5.99 -10.20
C ARG A 143 -17.94 -5.95 -8.67
N GLY A 144 -17.78 -4.77 -8.10
CA GLY A 144 -17.88 -4.56 -6.66
C GLY A 144 -16.63 -4.96 -5.87
N THR A 145 -15.49 -5.10 -6.54
CA THR A 145 -14.20 -5.24 -5.85
C THR A 145 -13.89 -3.99 -5.05
N THR A 146 -13.25 -4.16 -3.90
CA THR A 146 -12.70 -3.03 -3.13
C THR A 146 -11.21 -3.21 -2.94
N LEU A 147 -10.51 -2.13 -2.61
CA LEU A 147 -9.05 -2.11 -2.51
C LEU A 147 -8.62 -1.75 -1.10
N THR A 148 -7.74 -2.57 -0.54
CA THR A 148 -7.02 -2.27 0.70
C THR A 148 -5.55 -2.00 0.37
N LEU A 149 -5.12 -0.76 0.54
CA LEU A 149 -3.74 -0.35 0.32
C LEU A 149 -2.92 -0.47 1.60
N SER A 150 -1.62 -0.70 1.42
CA SER A 150 -0.64 -0.68 2.50
C SER A 150 0.73 -0.28 1.95
N GLY A 151 1.58 0.30 2.79
CA GLY A 151 2.90 0.77 2.41
C GLY A 151 4.01 0.14 3.24
N LEU A 152 5.12 -0.22 2.61
CA LEU A 152 6.36 -0.56 3.31
C LEU A 152 7.35 0.60 3.15
N SER A 153 7.85 1.15 4.26
CA SER A 153 8.80 2.26 4.23
C SER A 153 10.19 1.86 4.73
N LEU A 154 11.21 2.37 4.05
CA LEU A 154 12.61 2.15 4.43
C LEU A 154 13.21 3.29 5.24
N LYS A 155 12.59 4.48 5.16
CA LYS A 155 13.02 5.70 5.84
C LYS A 155 11.81 6.60 5.99
N GLY A 156 11.60 7.08 7.21
CA GLY A 156 10.53 8.01 7.52
C GLY A 156 10.94 9.01 8.58
N SER A 157 10.26 10.14 8.62
CA SER A 157 10.37 11.13 9.68
C SER A 157 9.01 11.55 10.19
N ILE A 158 8.92 11.77 11.49
CA ILE A 158 7.73 12.29 12.13
C ILE A 158 7.86 13.81 12.22
N LEU A 159 6.88 14.51 11.65
CA LEU A 159 6.76 15.95 11.67
C LEU A 159 5.71 16.38 12.70
N LEU A 160 5.88 17.58 13.23
CA LEU A 160 4.92 18.16 14.15
C LEU A 160 3.55 18.38 13.48
N PRO A 161 2.46 18.32 14.28
CA PRO A 161 1.14 18.71 13.81
C PRO A 161 1.15 20.16 13.31
N ILE A 162 0.30 20.46 12.34
CA ILE A 162 0.01 21.85 11.98
C ILE A 162 -1.07 22.33 12.95
N LYS A 163 -0.81 23.43 13.67
CA LYS A 163 -1.86 24.10 14.45
C LYS A 163 -2.86 24.71 13.46
N LYS A 164 -4.03 24.09 13.33
CA LYS A 164 -5.17 24.61 12.58
C LYS A 164 -6.11 25.32 13.53
N ASP A 165 -6.61 26.48 13.12
CA ASP A 165 -7.71 27.15 13.81
C ASP A 165 -9.03 26.38 13.59
N GLU A 166 -10.01 26.51 14.49
CA GLU A 166 -11.29 25.81 14.39
C GLU A 166 -12.01 26.14 13.06
N GLU A 167 -11.92 27.39 12.61
CA GLU A 167 -12.44 27.83 11.31
C GLU A 167 -11.75 27.12 10.14
N GLN A 168 -10.44 26.90 10.23
CA GLN A 168 -9.67 26.22 9.18
C GLN A 168 -10.04 24.73 9.10
N VAL A 169 -10.25 24.08 10.24
CA VAL A 169 -10.71 22.68 10.30
C VAL A 169 -12.11 22.53 9.69
N LEU A 170 -13.02 23.45 10.02
CA LEU A 170 -14.37 23.49 9.44
C LEU A 170 -14.34 23.74 7.93
N ARG A 171 -13.45 24.60 7.45
CA ARG A 171 -13.25 24.83 6.01
C ARG A 171 -12.81 23.56 5.29
N VAL A 172 -11.76 22.90 5.77
CA VAL A 172 -11.24 21.67 5.14
C VAL A 172 -12.32 20.58 5.08
N LYS A 173 -13.11 20.40 6.14
CA LYS A 173 -14.23 19.45 6.12
C LYS A 173 -15.31 19.82 5.10
N LYS A 174 -15.63 21.11 4.97
CA LYS A 174 -16.63 21.59 4.01
C LYS A 174 -16.12 21.46 2.57
N ASP A 175 -14.85 21.76 2.34
CA ASP A 175 -14.21 21.66 1.02
C ASP A 175 -14.12 20.20 0.58
N SER A 176 -13.72 19.29 1.47
CA SER A 176 -13.75 17.84 1.23
C SER A 176 -15.16 17.32 0.90
N ALA A 177 -16.18 17.75 1.65
CA ALA A 177 -17.56 17.36 1.38
C ALA A 177 -18.09 17.90 0.04
N ASN A 178 -17.70 19.12 -0.33
CA ASN A 178 -18.04 19.71 -1.63
C ASN A 178 -17.33 19.01 -2.78
N ARG A 179 -16.01 18.74 -2.65
CA ARG A 179 -15.24 18.00 -3.65
C ARG A 179 -15.84 16.62 -3.89
N ASN A 180 -16.19 15.89 -2.82
CA ASN A 180 -16.85 14.57 -2.95
C ASN A 180 -18.21 14.64 -3.66
N LYS A 181 -19.00 15.71 -3.47
CA LYS A 181 -20.25 15.91 -4.21
C LYS A 181 -20.01 16.18 -5.69
N LEU A 182 -19.05 17.05 -6.02
CA LEU A 182 -18.67 17.35 -7.39
C LEU A 182 -18.13 16.11 -8.10
N LEU A 183 -17.33 15.29 -7.40
CA LEU A 183 -16.84 14.01 -7.90
C LEU A 183 -17.97 13.03 -8.21
N ALA A 184 -18.96 12.91 -7.32
CA ALA A 184 -20.12 12.06 -7.54
C ALA A 184 -20.99 12.55 -8.71
N ALA A 185 -21.12 13.86 -8.90
CA ALA A 185 -21.84 14.46 -10.03
C ALA A 185 -21.08 14.26 -11.35
N ALA A 186 -19.77 14.46 -11.37
CA ALA A 186 -18.91 14.22 -12.53
C ALA A 186 -18.98 12.75 -12.98
N ARG A 187 -19.06 11.78 -12.06
CA ARG A 187 -19.28 10.35 -12.39
C ARG A 187 -20.61 10.08 -13.08
N GLN A 188 -21.61 10.93 -12.88
CA GLN A 188 -22.91 10.83 -13.53
C GLN A 188 -22.94 11.56 -14.88
N GLY A 189 -21.82 12.14 -15.32
CA GLY A 189 -21.70 12.86 -16.59
C GLY A 189 -22.09 14.34 -16.51
N ASP A 190 -22.07 14.95 -15.32
CA ASP A 190 -22.34 16.37 -15.13
C ASP A 190 -21.16 17.22 -15.63
N GLU A 191 -21.35 17.89 -16.78
CA GLU A 191 -20.33 18.74 -17.41
C GLU A 191 -19.89 19.92 -16.52
N ASP A 192 -20.81 20.51 -15.75
CA ASP A 192 -20.50 21.65 -14.87
C ASP A 192 -19.61 21.21 -13.70
N ALA A 193 -19.86 19.99 -13.18
CA ALA A 193 -19.02 19.40 -12.14
C ALA A 193 -17.62 19.05 -12.67
N ILE A 194 -17.53 18.56 -13.90
CA ILE A 194 -16.25 18.27 -14.59
C ILE A 194 -15.47 19.56 -14.82
N GLU A 195 -16.11 20.61 -15.33
CA GLU A 195 -15.46 21.91 -15.54
C GLU A 195 -14.96 22.50 -14.22
N THR A 196 -15.79 22.45 -13.16
CA THR A 196 -15.41 22.95 -11.83
C THR A 196 -14.20 22.21 -11.27
N LEU A 197 -14.19 20.87 -11.33
CA LEU A 197 -13.05 20.06 -10.87
C LEU A 197 -11.76 20.37 -11.66
N THR A 198 -11.86 20.52 -12.99
CA THR A 198 -10.68 20.82 -13.82
C THR A 198 -10.11 22.22 -13.56
N LEU A 199 -10.96 23.22 -13.29
CA LEU A 199 -10.54 24.56 -12.89
C LEU A 199 -9.87 24.56 -11.51
N GLU A 200 -10.45 23.85 -10.54
CA GLU A 200 -9.86 23.70 -9.20
C GLU A 200 -8.48 23.04 -9.25
N ASP A 201 -8.31 21.98 -10.05
CA ASP A 201 -7.04 21.27 -10.17
C ASP A 201 -5.96 22.13 -10.87
N MET A 202 -6.33 22.95 -11.88
CA MET A 202 -5.43 23.94 -12.51
C MET A 202 -4.94 25.01 -11.51
N ASP A 203 -5.84 25.54 -10.68
CA ASP A 203 -5.51 26.54 -9.66
C ASP A 203 -4.68 25.94 -8.52
N MET A 204 -4.97 24.69 -8.14
CA MET A 204 -4.17 23.97 -7.15
C MET A 204 -2.75 23.74 -7.66
N TYR A 205 -2.59 23.28 -8.90
CA TYR A 205 -1.27 23.04 -9.52
C TYR A 205 -0.43 24.32 -9.61
N THR A 206 -1.00 25.42 -10.07
CA THR A 206 -0.29 26.71 -10.14
C THR A 206 0.06 27.28 -8.78
N THR A 207 -0.79 27.07 -7.76
CA THR A 207 -0.53 27.48 -6.38
C THR A 207 0.59 26.66 -5.75
N ILE A 208 0.58 25.34 -5.94
CA ILE A 208 1.64 24.43 -5.50
C ILE A 208 2.97 24.79 -6.19
N SER A 209 2.98 24.96 -7.50
CA SER A 209 4.18 25.30 -8.27
C SER A 209 4.82 26.62 -7.83
N ARG A 210 4.01 27.65 -7.54
CA ARG A 210 4.52 28.95 -7.01
C ARG A 210 5.04 28.84 -5.58
N LYS A 211 4.41 28.03 -4.73
CA LYS A 211 4.82 27.85 -3.33
C LYS A 211 6.09 26.99 -3.20
N ILE A 212 6.29 26.01 -4.09
CA ILE A 212 7.51 25.19 -4.16
C ILE A 212 8.76 26.07 -4.36
N GLN A 213 8.67 27.13 -5.18
CA GLN A 213 9.82 28.01 -5.49
C GLN A 213 10.27 28.91 -4.32
N LYS A 214 9.48 29.07 -3.25
CA LYS A 214 9.71 30.11 -2.22
C LYS A 214 10.18 29.64 -0.84
N ASN A 215 10.45 28.34 -0.64
CA ASN A 215 10.87 27.72 0.64
C ASN A 215 9.91 27.91 1.83
N ASP A 216 9.05 26.91 2.06
CA ASP A 216 9.09 25.93 3.17
C ASP A 216 7.84 25.06 2.96
N ILE A 217 7.97 24.08 2.06
CA ILE A 217 6.83 23.28 1.56
C ILE A 217 6.14 22.54 2.72
N PHE A 218 6.88 22.22 3.78
CA PHE A 218 6.42 21.39 4.90
C PHE A 218 5.50 22.10 5.91
N SER A 219 5.51 23.43 5.91
CA SER A 219 4.59 24.27 6.69
C SER A 219 3.38 24.75 5.86
N LEU A 220 3.39 24.55 4.54
CA LEU A 220 2.31 24.95 3.62
C LEU A 220 1.44 23.78 3.12
N VAL A 221 1.99 22.56 3.12
CA VAL A 221 1.31 21.36 2.61
C VAL A 221 0.93 20.46 3.78
N ASP A 222 -0.38 20.27 3.96
CA ASP A 222 -0.95 19.39 4.99
C ASP A 222 -0.60 17.92 4.69
N THR A 223 -0.89 17.48 3.47
CA THR A 223 -0.67 16.12 2.98
C THR A 223 -0.23 16.14 1.52
N TYR A 224 0.57 15.16 1.10
CA TYR A 224 0.85 14.92 -0.31
C TYR A 224 1.10 13.45 -0.57
N PHE A 225 0.78 13.02 -1.78
CA PHE A 225 1.02 11.67 -2.28
C PHE A 225 1.59 11.81 -3.70
N MET A 226 2.87 11.50 -3.89
CA MET A 226 3.57 11.77 -5.16
C MET A 226 4.43 10.57 -5.58
N PRO A 227 4.46 10.22 -6.89
CA PRO A 227 5.37 9.21 -7.39
C PRO A 227 6.83 9.52 -7.01
N TYR A 228 7.59 8.49 -6.68
CA TYR A 228 8.97 8.63 -6.22
C TYR A 228 9.85 7.50 -6.70
N GLY A 229 11.02 7.82 -7.25
CA GLY A 229 11.98 6.81 -7.69
C GLY A 229 11.76 6.38 -9.14
N VAL A 230 12.26 5.18 -9.47
CA VAL A 230 12.25 4.62 -10.83
C VAL A 230 11.09 3.64 -11.03
N GLU A 231 10.66 2.98 -9.96
CA GLU A 231 9.56 2.01 -10.00
C GLU A 231 8.22 2.74 -9.81
N CYS A 232 7.21 2.32 -10.57
CA CYS A 232 5.90 2.98 -10.60
C CYS A 232 5.09 2.81 -9.32
N ASP A 233 5.43 1.80 -8.50
CA ASP A 233 4.76 1.46 -7.24
C ASP A 233 5.41 2.12 -6.00
N GLN A 234 6.32 3.07 -6.21
CA GLN A 234 6.99 3.81 -5.16
C GLN A 234 6.45 5.24 -5.06
N TYR A 235 6.13 5.65 -3.83
CA TYR A 235 5.54 6.96 -3.56
C TYR A 235 6.23 7.64 -2.38
N SER A 236 6.29 8.97 -2.44
CA SER A 236 6.59 9.83 -1.30
C SER A 236 5.26 10.30 -0.72
N VAL A 237 5.06 10.03 0.57
CA VAL A 237 3.81 10.35 1.26
C VAL A 237 4.08 11.26 2.45
N LEU A 238 3.19 12.24 2.62
CA LEU A 238 3.05 13.04 3.83
C LEU A 238 1.59 12.94 4.26
N GLY A 239 1.35 12.31 5.41
CA GLY A 239 0.01 12.08 5.93
C GLY A 239 -0.06 12.31 7.43
N GLU A 240 -1.25 12.61 7.95
CA GLU A 240 -1.51 12.68 9.39
C GLU A 240 -1.63 11.26 9.96
N ILE A 241 -1.00 11.00 11.10
CA ILE A 241 -1.08 9.72 11.80
C ILE A 241 -2.38 9.72 12.60
N THR A 242 -3.30 8.85 12.22
CA THR A 242 -4.58 8.68 12.94
C THR A 242 -4.45 7.62 14.03
N GLU A 243 -3.71 6.55 13.76
CA GLU A 243 -3.47 5.46 14.70
C GLU A 243 -2.05 4.92 14.51
N PHE A 244 -1.48 4.33 15.56
CA PHE A 244 -0.22 3.61 15.46
C PHE A 244 -0.14 2.46 16.46
N ARG A 245 0.63 1.45 16.09
CA ARG A 245 1.00 0.32 16.96
C ARG A 245 2.48 0.01 16.81
N LEU A 246 3.08 -0.40 17.93
CA LEU A 246 4.43 -0.95 17.97
C LEU A 246 4.32 -2.47 18.12
N VAL A 247 4.82 -3.18 17.13
CA VAL A 247 4.84 -4.64 17.09
C VAL A 247 6.28 -5.14 16.99
N THR A 248 6.50 -6.42 17.24
CA THR A 248 7.84 -7.02 17.22
C THR A 248 7.88 -8.14 16.20
N ASN A 249 8.97 -8.25 15.46
CA ASN A 249 9.19 -9.38 14.56
C ASN A 249 9.55 -10.63 15.38
N ASP A 250 8.83 -11.74 15.19
CA ASP A 250 9.01 -12.97 15.97
C ASP A 250 10.37 -13.65 15.78
N ILE A 251 10.98 -13.44 14.62
CA ILE A 251 12.24 -14.09 14.24
C ILE A 251 13.43 -13.26 14.68
N THR A 252 13.38 -11.94 14.44
CA THR A 252 14.53 -11.05 14.68
C THR A 252 14.45 -10.30 16.01
N GLY A 253 13.26 -10.21 16.62
CA GLY A 253 13.01 -9.38 17.79
C GLY A 253 13.03 -7.88 17.49
N GLU A 254 13.13 -7.48 16.22
CA GLU A 254 13.14 -6.06 15.85
C GLU A 254 11.75 -5.43 16.02
N LYS A 255 11.73 -4.20 16.51
CA LYS A 255 10.51 -3.42 16.70
C LYS A 255 10.13 -2.69 15.42
N VAL A 256 8.84 -2.76 15.08
CA VAL A 256 8.28 -2.24 13.85
C VAL A 256 7.04 -1.42 14.18
N TYR A 257 6.99 -0.19 13.68
CA TYR A 257 5.80 0.65 13.75
C TYR A 257 4.88 0.33 12.57
N ILE A 258 3.60 0.17 12.87
CA ILE A 258 2.53 0.21 11.86
C ILE A 258 1.73 1.46 12.14
N LEU A 259 1.76 2.38 11.18
CA LEU A 259 1.15 3.71 11.25
C LEU A 259 -0.05 3.73 10.31
N THR A 260 -1.25 4.00 10.82
CA THR A 260 -2.39 4.33 9.98
C THR A 260 -2.31 5.81 9.65
N ILE A 261 -2.20 6.13 8.36
CA ILE A 261 -2.03 7.51 7.91
C ILE A 261 -3.21 7.94 7.04
N LEU A 262 -3.65 9.19 7.27
CA LEU A 262 -4.61 9.90 6.43
C LEU A 262 -3.85 10.84 5.49
N CYS A 263 -3.92 10.57 4.19
CA CYS A 263 -3.26 11.35 3.16
C CYS A 263 -4.22 11.58 2.00
N ASN A 264 -4.58 12.85 1.72
CA ASN A 264 -5.51 13.21 0.63
C ASN A 264 -6.80 12.36 0.63
N GLU A 265 -7.44 12.23 1.80
CA GLU A 265 -8.66 11.41 2.02
C GLU A 265 -8.48 9.88 1.87
N LEU A 266 -7.28 9.40 1.55
CA LEU A 266 -6.94 7.99 1.65
C LEU A 266 -6.44 7.66 3.04
N THR A 267 -7.01 6.60 3.62
CA THR A 267 -6.54 6.00 4.87
C THR A 267 -5.95 4.64 4.55
N PHE A 268 -4.68 4.44 4.92
CA PHE A 268 -3.98 3.18 4.73
C PHE A 268 -2.85 3.01 5.75
N ASP A 269 -2.38 1.78 5.91
CA ASP A 269 -1.35 1.45 6.88
C ASP A 269 0.04 1.47 6.27
N VAL A 270 1.01 2.02 6.99
CA VAL A 270 2.43 2.06 6.63
C VAL A 270 3.25 1.33 7.68
N CYS A 271 4.03 0.35 7.24
CA CYS A 271 5.00 -0.38 8.05
C CYS A 271 6.38 0.26 7.95
N ILE A 272 7.01 0.54 9.08
CA ILE A 272 8.40 1.03 9.14
C ILE A 272 9.12 0.48 10.37
N ASN A 273 10.38 0.10 10.19
CA ASN A 273 11.23 -0.34 11.29
C ASN A 273 11.52 0.83 12.24
N GLU A 274 11.50 0.60 13.56
CA GLU A 274 11.85 1.63 14.55
C GLU A 274 13.25 2.21 14.30
N LYS A 275 14.20 1.39 13.84
CA LYS A 275 15.57 1.82 13.51
C LYS A 275 15.65 2.84 12.35
N ASP A 276 14.61 2.91 11.52
CA ASP A 276 14.56 3.73 10.30
C ASP A 276 13.59 4.91 10.41
N LEU A 277 12.92 5.04 11.55
CA LEU A 277 12.00 6.14 11.82
C LEU A 277 12.70 7.23 12.63
N TYR A 278 12.74 8.43 12.08
CA TYR A 278 13.26 9.60 12.78
C TYR A 278 12.13 10.36 13.51
N GLY A 279 12.24 10.45 14.83
CA GLY A 279 11.22 11.07 15.68
C GLY A 279 10.17 10.08 16.18
N GLU A 280 9.33 10.53 17.12
CA GLU A 280 8.37 9.66 17.81
C GLU A 280 6.98 9.76 17.17
N PRO A 281 6.37 8.64 16.74
CA PRO A 281 5.03 8.63 16.18
C PRO A 281 4.00 8.93 17.29
N GLN A 282 3.02 9.75 16.95
CA GLN A 282 1.92 10.10 17.84
C GLN A 282 0.72 10.49 16.99
N VAL A 283 -0.49 10.18 17.46
CA VAL A 283 -1.73 10.61 16.81
C VAL A 283 -1.75 12.14 16.64
N GLY A 284 -2.12 12.60 15.45
CA GLY A 284 -2.13 14.01 15.05
C GLY A 284 -0.78 14.55 14.55
N ARG A 285 0.34 13.82 14.76
CA ARG A 285 1.61 14.12 14.08
C ARG A 285 1.53 13.67 12.62
N ARG A 286 2.49 14.10 11.81
CA ARG A 286 2.53 13.74 10.39
C ARG A 286 3.67 12.80 10.09
N PHE A 287 3.41 11.72 9.38
CA PHE A 287 4.43 10.83 8.83
C PHE A 287 4.86 11.33 7.46
N LYS A 288 6.17 11.47 7.25
CA LYS A 288 6.78 11.71 5.95
C LYS A 288 7.69 10.54 5.61
N GLY A 289 7.50 9.89 4.47
CA GLY A 289 8.38 8.81 4.06
C GLY A 289 8.20 8.38 2.62
N SER A 290 9.18 7.67 2.10
CA SER A 290 9.04 6.93 0.84
C SER A 290 8.49 5.54 1.16
N ILE A 291 7.42 5.15 0.48
CA ILE A 291 6.76 3.86 0.62
C ILE A 291 6.82 3.09 -0.70
N TRP A 292 6.89 1.77 -0.58
CA TRP A 292 6.47 0.86 -1.64
C TRP A 292 5.02 0.47 -1.39
N LEU A 293 4.17 0.82 -2.34
CA LEU A 293 2.73 0.67 -2.23
C LEU A 293 2.33 -0.74 -2.67
N GLN A 294 1.58 -1.40 -1.79
CA GLN A 294 1.02 -2.72 -1.99
C GLN A 294 -0.50 -2.64 -1.89
N GLY A 295 -1.20 -3.43 -2.69
CA GLY A 295 -2.65 -3.50 -2.67
C GLY A 295 -3.15 -4.93 -2.56
N TYR A 296 -4.23 -5.09 -1.81
CA TYR A 296 -5.02 -6.31 -1.75
C TYR A 296 -6.40 -6.02 -2.34
N ILE A 297 -6.77 -6.78 -3.36
CA ILE A 297 -8.10 -6.68 -3.97
C ILE A 297 -9.06 -7.54 -3.16
N ASN A 298 -10.05 -6.94 -2.54
CA ASN A 298 -11.12 -7.66 -1.86
C ASN A 298 -12.16 -8.07 -2.90
N PHE A 299 -12.23 -9.37 -3.19
CA PHE A 299 -13.22 -9.92 -4.10
C PHE A 299 -14.54 -10.17 -3.35
N PRO A 300 -15.72 -9.85 -3.92
CA PRO A 300 -17.01 -10.05 -3.25
C PRO A 300 -17.36 -11.51 -2.91
N GLU A 301 -16.68 -12.48 -3.53
CA GLU A 301 -16.89 -13.92 -3.35
C GLU A 301 -15.98 -14.55 -2.28
N GLU A 302 -15.15 -13.76 -1.57
CA GLU A 302 -14.34 -14.18 -0.40
C GLU A 302 -15.01 -13.74 0.92
#